data_AF-C9JVE9-F1
#
_entry.id   AF-C9JVE9-F1
#
_cell.length_a   1.000
_cell.length_b   1.000
_cell.length_c   1.000
_cell.angle_alpha   90.00
_cell.angle_beta   90.00
_cell.angle_gamma   90.00
#
_symmetry.space_group_name_H-M   'P 1'
#
loop_
_entity.id
_entity.type
_entity.pdbx_description
1 polymer ?
#
loop_
_entity_poly.entity_id
_entity_poly.type
_entity_poly.pdbx_seq_one_letter_code
_entity_poly.pdbx_strand_id
1 'polypeptide(L)'
;MFLIVLPLESMAHGLFHELGNCLGGTSVGYAIVIPTNFCSPDGQPTLLPPEHVQELNLRSTGMLNAIQRFFAYHMIETYGCDYSTSGLSFDTLHSKLKAFLELRTVDGPRHDTYILYYSGHTHG
;
A
#
# COMPACT_ATOMS: atom_id res chain seq x y z
N MET A 1 42.40 2.64 -33.63
CA MET A 1 41.75 1.83 -32.57
C MET A 1 40.88 2.69 -31.65
N PHE A 2 41.40 3.79 -31.08
CA PHE A 2 40.64 4.75 -30.25
C PHE A 2 39.35 5.28 -30.90
N LEU A 3 39.38 5.54 -32.22
CA LEU A 3 38.23 6.04 -32.99
C LEU A 3 37.05 5.06 -33.07
N ILE A 4 37.25 3.77 -32.78
CA ILE A 4 36.18 2.74 -32.78
C ILE A 4 35.73 2.44 -31.35
N VAL A 5 36.63 2.54 -30.37
CA VAL A 5 36.34 2.27 -28.96
C VAL A 5 35.38 3.32 -28.39
N LEU A 6 35.62 4.61 -28.68
CA LEU A 6 34.83 5.70 -28.12
C LEU A 6 33.35 5.66 -28.53
N PRO A 7 32.99 5.42 -29.82
CA PRO A 7 31.60 5.19 -30.21
C PRO A 7 30.98 3.96 -29.54
N LEU A 8 31.73 2.87 -29.41
CA LEU A 8 31.23 1.63 -28.81
C LEU A 8 30.91 1.81 -27.32
N GLU A 9 31.79 2.50 -26.59
CA GLU A 9 31.58 2.87 -25.18
C GLU A 9 30.40 3.84 -25.04
N SER A 10 30.25 4.80 -25.96
CA SER A 10 29.11 5.72 -25.97
C SER A 10 27.79 4.98 -26.16
N MET A 11 27.75 4.00 -27.06
CA MET A 11 26.56 3.17 -27.31
C MET A 11 26.24 2.30 -26.10
N ALA A 12 27.24 1.66 -25.49
CA ALA A 12 27.05 0.87 -24.29
C ALA A 12 26.56 1.74 -23.13
N HIS A 13 27.14 2.92 -22.93
CA HIS A 13 26.72 3.88 -21.90
C HIS A 13 25.28 4.36 -22.12
N GLY A 14 24.92 4.72 -23.35
CA GLY A 14 23.55 5.10 -23.71
C GLY A 14 22.56 3.96 -23.46
N LEU A 15 22.91 2.73 -23.87
CA LEU A 15 22.10 1.55 -23.61
C LEU A 15 21.91 1.29 -22.11
N PHE A 16 22.97 1.36 -21.30
CA PHE A 16 22.89 1.17 -19.85
C PHE A 16 22.15 2.31 -19.15
N HIS A 17 22.24 3.54 -19.66
CA HIS A 17 21.50 4.68 -19.14
C HIS A 17 20.00 4.57 -19.47
N GLU A 18 19.64 4.15 -20.68
CA GLU A 18 18.25 3.86 -21.05
C GLU A 18 17.70 2.66 -20.28
N LEU A 19 18.46 1.56 -20.17
CA LEU A 19 18.09 0.41 -19.34
C LEU A 19 17.96 0.81 -17.87
N GLY A 20 18.86 1.64 -17.35
CA GLY A 20 18.79 2.18 -15.99
C GLY A 20 17.55 3.03 -15.74
N ASN A 21 17.10 3.80 -16.74
CA ASN A 21 15.86 4.57 -16.69
C ASN A 21 14.60 3.70 -16.92
N CYS A 22 14.75 2.51 -17.50
CA CYS A 22 13.66 1.55 -17.75
C CYS A 22 13.54 0.48 -16.65
N LEU A 23 14.51 0.37 -15.74
CA LEU A 23 14.39 -0.38 -14.49
C LEU A 23 13.51 0.46 -13.55
N GLY A 24 12.19 0.36 -13.74
CA GLY A 24 11.19 1.13 -13.00
C GLY A 24 11.35 1.00 -11.49
N GLY A 25 10.99 2.07 -10.78
CA GLY A 25 10.99 2.08 -9.31
C GLY A 25 10.06 1.02 -8.74
N THR A 26 10.43 0.48 -7.58
CA THR A 26 9.66 -0.52 -6.86
C THR A 26 8.58 0.16 -6.01
N SER A 27 7.35 -0.36 -6.07
CA SER A 27 6.22 0.18 -5.33
C SER A 27 5.57 -0.88 -4.46
N VAL A 28 5.31 -0.53 -3.20
CA VAL A 28 4.63 -1.41 -2.25
C VAL A 28 3.44 -0.72 -1.62
N GLY A 29 2.34 -1.44 -1.53
CA GLY A 29 1.05 -1.01 -1.03
C GLY A 29 0.65 -1.72 0.25
N TYR A 30 0.18 -0.95 1.23
CA TYR A 30 -0.48 -1.46 2.44
C TYR A 30 -1.84 -0.79 2.59
N ALA A 31 -2.88 -1.59 2.77
CA ALA A 31 -4.24 -1.11 2.98
C ALA A 31 -4.75 -1.51 4.37
N ILE A 32 -5.43 -0.58 5.03
CA ILE A 32 -6.11 -0.79 6.31
C ILE A 32 -7.54 -0.29 6.16
N VAL A 33 -8.49 -1.18 6.37
CA VAL A 33 -9.92 -0.87 6.37
C VAL A 33 -10.51 -1.20 7.73
N ILE A 34 -10.84 -0.16 8.47
CA ILE A 34 -11.55 -0.18 9.74
C ILE A 34 -12.94 0.38 9.44
N PRO A 35 -13.99 -0.47 9.38
CA PRO A 35 -15.34 0.02 9.19
C PRO A 35 -15.69 1.00 10.31
N THR A 36 -16.12 2.20 9.91
CA THR A 36 -16.68 3.17 10.85
C THR A 36 -18.18 2.99 10.89
N ASN A 37 -18.70 2.84 12.10
CA ASN A 37 -20.11 3.01 12.37
C ASN A 37 -20.36 4.41 12.90
N PHE A 38 -21.58 4.89 12.70
CA PHE A 38 -22.06 6.11 13.33
C PHE A 38 -21.85 6.00 14.85
N CYS A 39 -20.88 6.75 15.37
CA CYS A 39 -20.95 7.17 16.77
C CYS A 39 -22.29 7.89 16.94
N SER A 40 -22.95 7.74 18.09
CA SER A 40 -24.00 8.70 18.41
C SER A 40 -23.40 10.12 18.28
N PRO A 41 -24.21 11.18 18.06
CA PRO A 41 -23.71 12.55 18.09
C PRO A 41 -22.88 12.87 19.36
N ASP A 42 -23.09 12.09 20.43
CA ASP A 42 -22.43 12.17 21.73
C ASP A 42 -21.17 11.28 21.86
N GLY A 43 -20.71 10.63 20.78
CA GLY A 43 -19.51 9.80 20.77
C GLY A 43 -19.67 8.42 21.44
N GLN A 44 -20.87 8.05 21.87
CA GLN A 44 -21.09 6.78 22.59
C GLN A 44 -21.20 5.59 21.63
N PRO A 45 -20.54 4.45 21.95
CA PRO A 45 -20.64 3.24 21.15
C PRO A 45 -22.08 2.71 21.18
N THR A 46 -22.73 2.70 20.02
CA THR A 46 -24.10 2.20 19.89
C THR A 46 -24.08 0.84 19.22
N LEU A 47 -24.78 -0.13 19.80
CA LEU A 47 -24.99 -1.44 19.20
C LEU A 47 -25.76 -1.29 17.90
N LEU A 48 -25.18 -1.75 16.79
CA LEU A 48 -25.88 -1.73 15.52
C LEU A 48 -26.81 -2.91 15.37
N PRO A 49 -27.98 -2.72 14.74
CA PRO A 49 -28.82 -3.81 14.31
C PRO A 49 -28.04 -4.77 13.37
N PRO A 50 -28.33 -6.08 13.40
CA PRO A 50 -27.61 -7.08 12.60
C PRO A 50 -27.57 -6.78 11.09
N GLU A 51 -28.66 -6.21 10.54
CA GLU A 51 -28.76 -5.84 9.13
C GLU A 51 -27.73 -4.77 8.73
N HIS A 52 -27.55 -3.75 9.58
CA HIS A 52 -26.57 -2.69 9.36
C HIS A 52 -25.12 -3.20 9.49
N VAL A 53 -24.88 -4.18 10.38
CA VAL A 53 -23.57 -4.83 10.50
C VAL A 53 -23.24 -5.60 9.20
N GLN A 54 -24.22 -6.30 8.63
CA GLN A 54 -24.03 -7.03 7.37
C GLN A 54 -23.76 -6.09 6.20
N GLU A 55 -24.53 -5.01 6.05
CA GLU A 55 -24.33 -4.02 5.00
C GLU A 55 -22.94 -3.36 5.10
N LEU A 56 -22.53 -3.01 6.33
CA LEU A 56 -21.21 -2.45 6.57
C LEU A 56 -20.09 -3.42 6.21
N ASN A 57 -20.20 -4.69 6.59
CA ASN A 57 -19.23 -5.71 6.22
C ASN A 57 -19.15 -5.83 4.69
N LEU A 58 -20.29 -5.87 4.00
CA LEU A 58 -20.35 -5.95 2.53
C LEU A 58 -19.61 -4.76 1.89
N ARG A 59 -19.89 -3.53 2.36
CA ARG A 59 -19.26 -2.30 1.86
C ARG A 59 -17.75 -2.29 2.11
N SER A 60 -17.32 -2.66 3.31
CA SER A 60 -15.89 -2.69 3.65
C SER A 60 -15.13 -3.77 2.90
N THR A 61 -15.71 -4.96 2.71
CA THR A 61 -15.14 -5.99 1.85
C THR A 61 -15.08 -5.53 0.38
N GLY A 62 -16.10 -4.80 -0.07
CA GLY A 62 -16.10 -4.15 -1.39
C GLY A 62 -14.92 -3.19 -1.56
N MET A 63 -14.63 -2.36 -0.57
CA MET A 63 -13.47 -1.47 -0.56
C MET A 63 -12.13 -2.22 -0.55
N LEU A 64 -12.00 -3.29 0.25
CA LEU A 64 -10.80 -4.13 0.26
C LEU A 64 -10.54 -4.76 -1.12
N ASN A 65 -11.59 -5.26 -1.77
CA ASN A 65 -11.47 -5.78 -3.13
C ASN A 65 -11.07 -4.68 -4.13
N ALA A 66 -11.61 -3.47 -3.98
CA ALA A 66 -11.26 -2.36 -4.86
C ALA A 66 -9.79 -1.94 -4.70
N ILE A 67 -9.27 -1.85 -3.48
CA ILE A 67 -7.87 -1.47 -3.25
C ILE A 67 -6.90 -2.58 -3.68
N GLN A 68 -7.25 -3.84 -3.49
CA GLN A 68 -6.46 -4.96 -4.01
C GLN A 68 -6.40 -4.94 -5.54
N ARG A 69 -7.52 -4.66 -6.22
CA ARG A 69 -7.55 -4.48 -7.67
C ARG A 69 -6.74 -3.27 -8.12
N PHE A 70 -6.78 -2.18 -7.37
CA PHE A 70 -5.95 -1.00 -7.62
C PHE A 70 -4.46 -1.36 -7.55
N PHE A 71 -4.02 -2.09 -6.53
CA PHE A 71 -2.63 -2.56 -6.42
C PHE A 71 -2.25 -3.46 -7.59
N ALA A 72 -3.08 -4.46 -7.90
CA ALA A 72 -2.83 -5.37 -9.02
C ALA A 72 -2.76 -4.65 -10.37
N TYR A 73 -3.68 -3.72 -10.63
CA TYR A 73 -3.75 -2.99 -11.90
C TYR A 73 -2.53 -2.09 -12.13
N HIS A 74 -1.99 -1.49 -11.07
CA HIS A 74 -0.83 -0.61 -11.15
C HIS A 74 0.50 -1.33 -10.87
N MET A 75 0.50 -2.67 -10.81
CA MET A 75 1.69 -3.48 -10.51
C MET A 75 2.37 -3.09 -9.19
N ILE A 76 1.57 -2.73 -8.19
CA ILE A 76 2.03 -2.41 -6.84
C ILE A 76 2.14 -3.72 -6.04
N GLU A 77 3.30 -3.98 -5.47
CA GLU A 77 3.51 -5.12 -4.57
C GLU A 77 2.62 -4.96 -3.33
N THR A 78 1.90 -6.01 -2.93
CA THR A 78 1.00 -5.92 -1.78
C THR A 78 1.73 -6.41 -0.52
N TYR A 79 2.02 -5.49 0.40
CA TYR A 79 2.48 -5.84 1.75
C TYR A 79 1.33 -6.47 2.56
N GLY A 80 0.13 -5.90 2.46
CA GLY A 80 -1.04 -6.41 3.17
C GLY A 80 -2.31 -5.61 2.93
N CYS A 81 -3.45 -6.22 3.24
CA CYS A 81 -4.77 -5.59 3.21
C CYS A 81 -5.51 -6.01 4.49
N ASP A 82 -5.36 -5.21 5.53
CA ASP A 82 -5.93 -5.46 6.85
C ASP A 82 -7.38 -5.02 6.92
N TYR A 83 -8.19 -5.86 7.55
CA TYR A 83 -9.58 -5.59 7.89
C TYR A 83 -9.76 -5.74 9.40
N SER A 84 -10.28 -4.73 10.08
CA SER A 84 -10.57 -4.84 11.51
C SER A 84 -11.89 -4.19 11.90
N THR A 85 -12.85 -4.99 12.32
CA THR A 85 -14.15 -4.54 12.86
C THR A 85 -14.08 -4.05 14.30
N SER A 86 -13.11 -4.53 15.08
CA SER A 86 -12.91 -4.19 16.50
C SER A 86 -11.92 -3.04 16.71
N GLY A 87 -11.43 -2.43 15.62
CA GLY A 87 -10.34 -1.45 15.67
C GLY A 87 -8.95 -2.10 15.72
N LEU A 88 -7.92 -1.29 15.53
CA LEU A 88 -6.51 -1.67 15.60
C LEU A 88 -5.86 -0.92 16.77
N SER A 89 -5.13 -1.64 17.63
CA SER A 89 -4.35 -0.97 18.67
C SER A 89 -3.23 -0.15 18.04
N PHE A 90 -2.86 0.95 18.70
CA PHE A 90 -1.78 1.81 18.25
C PHE A 90 -0.47 1.01 18.10
N ASP A 91 -0.15 0.15 19.06
CA ASP A 91 1.09 -0.64 19.04
C ASP A 91 1.15 -1.62 17.86
N THR A 92 0.03 -2.26 17.53
CA THR A 92 -0.05 -3.17 16.37
C THR A 92 0.06 -2.39 15.07
N LEU A 93 -0.64 -1.26 14.96
CA LEU A 93 -0.58 -0.40 13.77
C LEU A 93 0.84 0.17 13.58
N HIS A 94 1.43 0.69 14.64
CA HIS A 94 2.79 1.24 14.64
C HIS A 94 3.81 0.18 14.22
N SER A 95 3.72 -1.02 14.80
CA SER A 95 4.62 -2.13 14.47
C SER A 95 4.48 -2.56 13.01
N LYS A 96 3.25 -2.65 12.48
CA LYS A 96 3.01 -2.99 11.07
C LYS A 96 3.47 -1.90 10.11
N LEU A 97 3.25 -0.63 10.43
CA LEU A 97 3.72 0.49 9.61
C LEU A 97 5.25 0.57 9.60
N LYS A 98 5.89 0.33 10.74
CA LYS A 98 7.35 0.24 10.81
C LYS A 98 7.89 -0.87 9.91
N ALA A 99 7.33 -2.09 10.04
CA ALA A 99 7.72 -3.22 9.21
C ALA A 99 7.46 -2.95 7.71
N PHE A 100 6.34 -2.32 7.37
CA PHE A 100 6.02 -1.89 6.01
C PHE A 100 7.06 -0.91 5.44
N LEU A 101 7.44 0.13 6.19
CA LEU A 101 8.42 1.14 5.75
C LEU A 101 9.87 0.63 5.76
N GLU A 102 10.14 -0.44 6.49
CA GLU A 102 11.44 -1.11 6.52
C GLU A 102 11.58 -2.22 5.47
N LEU A 103 10.50 -2.53 4.73
CA LEU A 103 10.46 -3.59 3.74
C LEU A 103 11.47 -3.36 2.61
N ARG A 104 12.22 -4.42 2.32
CA ARG A 104 13.22 -4.46 1.26
C ARG A 104 12.77 -5.37 0.13
N THR A 105 13.18 -5.03 -1.08
CA THR A 105 13.01 -5.87 -2.26
C THR A 105 13.88 -7.12 -2.15
N VAL A 106 13.62 -8.12 -2.99
CA VAL A 106 14.36 -9.39 -3.01
C VAL A 106 15.88 -9.15 -3.21
N ASP A 107 16.23 -8.11 -3.95
CA ASP A 107 17.62 -7.77 -4.27
C ASP A 107 18.30 -6.92 -3.16
N GLY A 108 17.57 -6.59 -2.09
CA GLY A 108 18.09 -5.93 -0.90
C GLY A 108 17.81 -4.43 -0.70
N PRO A 109 17.62 -3.56 -1.72
CA PRO A 109 17.27 -2.16 -1.47
C PRO A 109 15.85 -2.01 -0.91
N ARG A 110 15.54 -0.83 -0.35
CA ARG A 110 14.17 -0.48 0.04
C ARG A 110 13.33 -0.15 -1.18
N HIS A 111 12.02 -0.22 -1.01
CA HIS A 111 11.10 0.24 -2.05
C HIS A 111 11.25 1.74 -2.31
N ASP A 112 11.08 2.16 -3.55
CA ASP A 112 11.15 3.56 -3.97
C ASP A 112 9.86 4.31 -3.62
N THR A 113 8.73 3.61 -3.66
CA THR A 113 7.39 4.18 -3.42
C THR A 113 6.60 3.33 -2.43
N TYR A 114 6.02 4.00 -1.41
CA TYR A 114 5.14 3.39 -0.42
C TYR A 114 3.75 4.00 -0.54
N ILE A 115 2.74 3.14 -0.68
CA ILE A 115 1.34 3.54 -0.78
C ILE A 115 0.61 3.01 0.45
N LEU A 116 0.12 3.92 1.29
CA LEU A 116 -0.70 3.60 2.44
C LEU A 116 -2.15 4.01 2.15
N TYR A 117 -3.06 3.04 2.11
CA TYR A 117 -4.48 3.29 2.09
C TYR A 117 -5.05 3.09 3.49
N TYR A 118 -5.60 4.15 4.08
CA TYR A 118 -6.28 4.07 5.37
C TYR A 118 -7.73 4.49 5.20
N SER A 119 -8.64 3.61 5.60
CA SER A 119 -10.05 3.92 5.77
C SER A 119 -10.45 3.57 7.19
N GLY A 120 -10.79 4.57 7.98
CA GLY A 120 -11.09 4.41 9.40
C GLY A 120 -11.41 5.77 10.02
N HIS A 121 -11.79 5.76 11.30
CA HIS A 121 -12.13 7.00 12.00
C HIS A 121 -10.86 7.68 12.50
N THR A 122 -10.71 8.96 12.20
CA THR A 122 -9.71 9.82 12.83
C THR A 122 -10.38 10.49 14.03
N HIS A 123 -10.12 10.04 15.27
CA HIS A 123 -10.41 10.87 16.43
C HIS A 123 -9.32 11.95 16.52
N GLY A 124 -9.73 13.19 16.25
CA GLY A 124 -8.94 14.40 16.51
C GLY A 124 -9.26 14.95 17.88
#